data_AF-A0A849ES84-F1
#
_entry.id   AF-A0A849ES84-F1
#
_cell.length_a   1.000
_cell.length_b   1.000
_cell.length_c   1.000
_cell.angle_alpha   90.00
_cell.angle_beta   90.00
_cell.angle_gamma   90.00
#
_symmetry.space_group_name_H-M   'P 1'
#
loop_
_entity.id
_entity.type
_entity.pdbx_description
1 polymer ?
#
loop_
_entity_poly.entity_id
_entity_poly.type
_entity_poly.pdbx_seq_one_letter_code
_entity_poly.pdbx_strand_id
1 'polypeptide(L)'
;MEALIKEGAQLKAQIDQLSIRLREINNTLAQKAEFKDGKKTAHLFAPGIKATIQLRENIKWDQARLLEVKKHFGHFDSVFKAEFKPQSSKELTVAMAKSAEFEKAIEWTRTITPGAPGVTYETIEQGE
;
A
#
# COMPACT_ATOMS: atom_id res chain seq x y z
N MET A 1 -17.79 12.97 -34.93
CA MET A 1 -16.98 13.51 -33.82
C MET A 1 -17.83 13.71 -32.56
N GLU A 2 -18.94 14.44 -32.62
CA GLU A 2 -19.85 14.63 -31.47
C GLU A 2 -20.40 13.31 -30.87
N ALA A 3 -20.79 12.35 -31.71
CA ALA A 3 -21.26 11.04 -31.25
C ALA A 3 -20.21 10.28 -30.42
N LEU A 4 -18.95 10.27 -30.87
CA LEU A 4 -17.84 9.63 -30.15
C LEU A 4 -17.54 10.35 -28.82
N ILE A 5 -17.69 11.67 -28.78
CA ILE A 5 -17.52 12.46 -27.54
C ILE A 5 -18.62 12.08 -26.53
N LYS A 6 -19.88 11.97 -26.98
CA LYS A 6 -21.00 11.55 -26.12
C LYS A 6 -20.83 10.13 -25.61
N GLU A 7 -20.47 9.20 -26.49
CA GLU A 7 -20.21 7.80 -26.14
C GLU A 7 -19.04 7.70 -25.14
N GLY A 8 -17.93 8.40 -25.38
CA GLY A 8 -16.79 8.45 -24.47
C GLY A 8 -17.14 8.98 -23.08
N ALA A 9 -17.97 10.03 -23.00
CA ALA A 9 -18.45 10.57 -21.73
C ALA A 9 -19.34 9.56 -20.96
N GLN A 10 -20.22 8.84 -21.68
CA GLN A 10 -21.06 7.80 -21.09
C GLN A 10 -20.24 6.63 -20.57
N LEU A 11 -19.29 6.13 -21.35
CA LEU A 11 -18.36 5.07 -20.93
C LEU A 11 -17.57 5.50 -19.70
N LYS A 12 -17.07 6.74 -19.66
CA LYS A 12 -16.35 7.25 -18.49
C LYS A 12 -17.22 7.27 -17.24
N ALA A 13 -18.47 7.73 -17.36
CA ALA A 13 -19.41 7.74 -16.24
C ALA A 13 -19.69 6.32 -15.71
N GLN A 14 -19.86 5.35 -16.61
CA GLN A 14 -20.04 3.94 -16.22
C GLN A 14 -18.79 3.37 -15.53
N ILE A 15 -17.60 3.62 -16.07
CA ILE A 15 -16.34 3.21 -15.46
C ILE A 15 -16.18 3.80 -14.06
N ASP A 16 -16.56 5.06 -13.86
CA ASP A 16 -16.47 5.71 -12.55
C ASP A 16 -17.42 5.07 -11.54
N GLN A 17 -18.66 4.79 -11.93
CA GLN A 17 -19.62 4.09 -11.08
C GLN A 17 -19.15 2.68 -10.72
N LEU A 18 -18.68 1.91 -11.71
CA LEU A 18 -18.15 0.56 -11.48
C LEU A 18 -16.88 0.58 -10.61
N SER A 19 -16.02 1.58 -10.78
CA SER A 19 -14.82 1.76 -9.97
C SER A 19 -15.14 2.09 -8.51
N ILE A 20 -16.16 2.91 -8.27
CA ILE A 20 -16.66 3.18 -6.91
C ILE A 20 -17.17 1.88 -6.29
N ARG A 21 -18.02 1.14 -7.02
CA ARG A 21 -18.58 -0.11 -6.53
C ARG A 21 -17.50 -1.16 -6.23
N LEU A 22 -16.52 -1.30 -7.11
CA LEU A 22 -15.40 -2.21 -6.91
C LEU A 22 -14.58 -1.82 -5.66
N ARG A 23 -14.38 -0.52 -5.41
CA ARG A 23 -13.70 -0.03 -4.20
C ARG A 23 -14.46 -0.43 -2.92
N GLU A 24 -15.78 -0.29 -2.90
CA GLU A 24 -16.61 -0.71 -1.76
C GLU A 24 -16.51 -2.21 -1.51
N ILE A 25 -16.57 -3.02 -2.57
CA ILE A 25 -16.42 -4.47 -2.50
C ILE A 25 -15.03 -4.81 -1.93
N ASN A 26 -13.96 -4.22 -2.46
CA ASN A 26 -12.60 -4.46 -1.99
C ASN A 26 -12.40 -4.12 -0.52
N ASN A 27 -12.98 -3.01 -0.06
CA ASN A 27 -12.97 -2.64 1.36
C ASN A 27 -13.71 -3.67 2.22
N THR A 28 -14.87 -4.13 1.76
CA THR A 28 -15.67 -5.14 2.46
C THR A 28 -14.93 -6.48 2.53
N LEU A 29 -14.29 -6.91 1.44
CA LEU A 29 -13.46 -8.12 1.41
C LEU A 29 -12.29 -8.00 2.39
N ALA A 30 -11.62 -6.85 2.42
CA ALA A 30 -10.52 -6.61 3.36
C ALA A 30 -10.97 -6.62 4.82
N GLN A 31 -12.16 -6.11 5.14
CA GLN A 31 -12.71 -6.18 6.50
C GLN A 31 -13.08 -7.61 6.93
N LYS A 32 -13.46 -8.46 5.99
CA LYS A 32 -13.86 -9.86 6.25
C LYS A 32 -12.72 -10.87 6.15
N ALA A 33 -11.59 -10.46 5.57
CA ALA A 33 -10.45 -11.35 5.39
C ALA A 33 -9.71 -11.57 6.70
N GLU A 34 -9.34 -12.81 6.97
CA GLU A 34 -8.50 -13.16 8.11
C GLU A 34 -7.03 -13.03 7.72
N PHE A 35 -6.32 -12.10 8.37
CA PHE A 35 -4.89 -11.90 8.18
C PHE A 35 -4.15 -12.67 9.26
N LYS A 36 -3.23 -13.55 8.85
CA LYS A 36 -2.32 -14.22 9.78
C LYS A 36 -1.43 -13.19 10.48
N ASP A 37 -1.04 -13.48 11.71
CA ASP A 37 -0.25 -12.56 12.53
C ASP A 37 0.99 -12.02 11.78
N GLY A 38 1.17 -10.70 11.83
CA GLY A 38 2.21 -9.97 11.11
C GLY A 38 2.10 -9.93 9.57
N LYS A 39 1.11 -10.58 8.94
CA LYS A 39 0.94 -10.58 7.48
C LYS A 39 -0.07 -9.54 7.02
N LYS A 40 0.23 -8.91 5.87
CA LYS A 40 -0.64 -7.94 5.19
C LYS A 40 -1.40 -8.54 4.01
N THR A 41 -1.26 -9.83 3.77
CA THR A 41 -1.91 -10.53 2.66
C THR A 41 -2.82 -11.64 3.18
N ALA A 42 -4.03 -11.69 2.65
CA ALA A 42 -5.02 -12.73 2.91
C ALA A 42 -5.62 -13.23 1.59
N HIS A 43 -6.24 -14.41 1.64
CA HIS A 43 -6.89 -15.03 0.49
C HIS A 43 -8.33 -15.39 0.84
N LEU A 44 -9.26 -15.09 -0.07
CA LEU A 44 -10.65 -15.50 -0.01
C LEU A 44 -10.97 -16.33 -1.25
N PHE A 45 -11.82 -17.34 -1.10
CA PHE A 45 -12.16 -18.27 -2.17
C PHE A 45 -13.67 -18.26 -2.39
N ALA A 46 -14.05 -18.25 -3.66
CA ALA A 46 -15.39 -18.48 -4.16
C ALA A 46 -15.32 -19.55 -5.28
N PRO A 47 -16.43 -20.18 -5.67
CA PRO A 47 -16.42 -21.13 -6.78
C PRO A 47 -15.75 -20.54 -8.03
N GLY A 48 -14.65 -21.17 -8.47
CA GLY A 48 -13.89 -20.76 -9.64
C GLY A 48 -13.06 -19.47 -9.49
N ILE A 49 -13.04 -18.82 -8.32
CA ILE A 49 -12.35 -17.53 -8.12
C ILE A 49 -11.58 -17.50 -6.80
N LYS A 50 -10.31 -17.10 -6.88
CA LYS A 50 -9.49 -16.72 -5.73
C LYS A 50 -9.31 -15.21 -5.71
N ALA A 51 -9.67 -14.58 -4.60
CA ALA A 51 -9.36 -13.18 -4.33
C ALA A 51 -8.14 -13.09 -3.41
N THR A 52 -7.10 -12.37 -3.81
CA THR A 52 -5.94 -12.06 -2.98
C THR A 52 -6.05 -10.62 -2.51
N ILE A 53 -6.11 -10.43 -1.20
CA ILE A 53 -6.28 -9.13 -0.55
C ILE A 53 -4.96 -8.72 0.08
N GLN A 54 -4.51 -7.51 -0.21
CA GLN A 54 -3.30 -6.91 0.32
C GLN A 54 -3.63 -5.59 1.02
N LEU A 55 -3.39 -5.51 2.33
CA LEU A 55 -3.46 -4.26 3.07
C LEU A 55 -2.32 -3.35 2.63
N ARG A 56 -2.66 -2.09 2.39
CA ARG A 56 -1.68 -1.06 2.02
C ARG A 56 -1.58 -0.05 3.15
N GLU A 57 -0.43 0.58 3.21
CA GLU A 57 -0.15 1.67 4.13
C GLU A 57 0.36 2.86 3.34
N ASN A 58 -0.13 4.03 3.70
CA ASN A 58 0.41 5.29 3.22
C ASN A 58 1.38 5.81 4.27
N ILE A 59 2.61 6.08 3.85
CA ILE A 59 3.65 6.60 4.73
C ILE A 59 3.90 8.06 4.34
N LYS A 60 3.67 8.97 5.29
CA LYS A 60 4.09 10.37 5.18
C LYS A 60 5.32 10.60 6.04
N TRP A 61 6.27 11.35 5.49
CA TRP A 61 7.56 11.64 6.13
C TRP A 61 7.62 13.10 6.55
N ASP A 62 7.88 13.35 7.83
CA ASP A 62 8.14 14.68 8.37
C ASP A 62 9.60 15.07 8.06
N GLN A 63 9.74 16.05 7.17
CA GLN A 63 11.04 16.50 6.66
C GLN A 63 11.87 17.20 7.75
N ALA A 64 11.24 17.94 8.67
CA ALA A 64 11.96 18.63 9.73
C ALA A 64 12.55 17.61 10.71
N ARG A 65 11.77 16.58 11.07
CA ARG A 65 12.24 15.50 11.94
C ARG A 65 13.34 14.67 11.27
N LEU A 66 13.21 14.37 9.96
CA LEU A 66 14.24 13.64 9.24
C LEU A 66 15.57 14.39 9.18
N LEU A 67 15.54 15.73 9.10
CA LEU A 67 16.76 16.54 9.21
C LEU A 67 17.42 16.43 10.58
N GLU A 68 16.65 16.35 11.66
CA GLU A 68 17.20 16.12 13.01
C GLU A 68 17.82 14.74 13.14
N VAL A 69 17.15 13.70 12.63
CA VAL A 69 17.70 12.34 12.59
C VAL A 69 19.00 12.32 11.78
N LYS A 70 19.04 12.97 10.61
CA LYS A 70 20.26 13.07 9.80
C LYS A 70 21.44 13.68 10.55
N LYS A 71 21.20 14.72 11.37
CA LYS A 71 22.25 15.35 12.18
C LYS A 71 22.79 14.43 13.27
N HIS A 72 21.96 13.50 13.75
CA HIS A 72 22.31 12.61 14.85
C HIS A 72 22.93 11.28 14.38
N PHE A 73 22.56 10.80 13.18
CA PHE A 73 22.99 9.51 12.65
C PHE A 73 23.82 9.66 11.37
N GLY A 74 25.13 9.43 11.46
CA GLY A 74 26.06 9.57 10.32
C GLY A 74 25.84 8.58 9.17
N HIS A 75 25.05 7.52 9.36
CA HIS A 75 24.71 6.56 8.32
C HIS A 75 23.36 6.86 7.63
N PHE A 76 22.71 7.99 7.93
CA PHE A 76 21.41 8.33 7.35
C PHE A 76 21.43 8.36 5.81
N ASP A 77 22.48 8.94 5.23
CA ASP A 77 22.61 9.13 3.78
C ASP A 77 22.84 7.81 3.00
N SER A 78 23.17 6.71 3.67
CA SER A 78 23.22 5.38 3.03
C SER A 78 21.85 4.70 2.96
N VAL A 79 20.85 5.21 3.71
CA VAL A 79 19.51 4.63 3.82
C VAL A 79 18.46 5.48 3.12
N PHE A 80 18.70 6.80 3.00
CA PHE A 80 17.78 7.76 2.39
C PHE A 80 18.37 8.39 1.12
N LYS A 81 17.48 8.77 0.20
CA LYS A 81 17.78 9.59 -0.97
C LYS A 81 17.83 11.07 -0.57
N ALA A 82 18.38 11.92 -1.44
CA ALA A 82 18.46 13.37 -1.23
C ALA A 82 17.08 14.04 -0.95
N GLU A 83 15.99 13.46 -1.45
CA GLU A 83 14.61 13.91 -1.17
C GLU A 83 14.05 13.38 0.17
N PHE A 84 14.89 12.86 1.07
CA PHE A 84 14.49 12.28 2.36
C PHE A 84 13.42 11.18 2.23
N LYS A 85 13.46 10.45 1.11
CA LYS A 85 12.72 9.20 0.91
C LYS A 85 13.68 8.03 1.13
N PRO A 86 13.27 6.95 1.81
CA PRO A 86 14.12 5.77 1.94
C PRO A 86 14.49 5.24 0.55
N GLN A 87 15.72 4.77 0.40
CA GLN A 87 16.22 4.21 -0.86
C GLN A 87 15.40 2.99 -1.26
N SER A 88 15.17 2.09 -0.31
CA SER A 88 14.24 0.97 -0.41
C SER A 88 13.65 0.63 0.96
N SER A 89 12.47 -0.01 0.96
CA SER A 89 11.88 -0.52 2.19
C SER A 89 12.79 -1.54 2.88
N LYS A 90 13.52 -2.35 2.10
CA LYS A 90 14.41 -3.40 2.62
C LYS A 90 15.61 -2.81 3.34
N GLU A 91 16.30 -1.83 2.74
CA GLU A 91 17.44 -1.18 3.36
C GLU A 91 17.04 -0.42 4.62
N LEU A 92 15.88 0.25 4.60
CA LEU A 92 15.33 0.89 5.79
C LEU A 92 15.11 -0.12 6.92
N THR A 93 14.46 -1.26 6.64
CA THR A 93 14.26 -2.32 7.64
C THR A 93 15.58 -2.87 8.17
N VAL A 94 16.57 -3.10 7.30
CA VAL A 94 17.90 -3.59 7.72
C VAL A 94 18.61 -2.56 8.60
N ALA A 95 18.52 -1.27 8.29
CA ALA A 95 19.12 -0.21 9.10
C ALA A 95 18.44 -0.08 10.47
N MET A 96 17.10 -0.10 10.49
CA MET A 96 16.32 -0.08 11.74
C MET A 96 16.64 -1.29 12.63
N ALA A 97 16.77 -2.49 12.06
CA ALA A 97 17.12 -3.70 12.81
C ALA A 97 18.52 -3.68 13.44
N LYS A 98 19.44 -2.83 12.93
CA LYS A 98 20.80 -2.70 13.46
C LYS A 98 20.89 -1.77 14.67
N SER A 99 19.92 -0.86 14.85
CA SER A 99 19.92 0.10 15.94
C SER A 99 18.49 0.44 16.36
N ALA A 100 18.10 -0.01 17.56
CA ALA A 100 16.81 0.31 18.15
C ALA A 100 16.61 1.82 18.35
N GLU A 101 17.70 2.58 18.52
CA GLU A 101 17.65 4.04 18.62
C GLU A 101 17.33 4.68 17.26
N PHE A 102 17.99 4.21 16.19
CA PHE A 102 17.71 4.65 14.83
C PHE A 102 16.29 4.27 14.41
N GLU A 103 15.85 3.06 14.76
CA GLU A 103 14.46 2.61 14.57
C GLU A 103 13.47 3.61 15.18
N LYS A 104 13.56 3.87 16.50
CA LYS A 104 12.66 4.81 17.18
C LYS A 104 12.69 6.20 16.57
N ALA A 105 13.87 6.68 16.19
CA ALA A 105 14.02 7.99 15.54
C ALA A 105 13.30 8.03 14.19
N ILE A 106 13.47 7.01 13.35
CA ILE A 106 12.76 6.87 12.07
C ILE A 106 11.26 6.72 12.28
N GLU A 107 10.80 5.95 13.27
CA GLU A 107 9.38 5.80 13.58
C GLU A 107 8.73 7.12 13.96
N TRP A 108 9.42 7.96 14.72
CA TRP A 108 8.97 9.30 15.08
C TRP A 108 8.84 10.26 13.87
N THR A 109 9.59 10.00 12.80
CA THR A 109 9.55 10.82 11.58
C THR A 109 8.44 10.43 10.60
N ARG A 110 7.79 9.27 10.80
CA ARG A 110 6.78 8.76 9.87
C ARG A 110 5.39 8.77 10.47
N THR A 111 4.41 9.12 9.66
CA THR A 111 2.99 8.89 9.95
C THR A 111 2.49 7.81 9.01
N ILE A 112 1.99 6.71 9.58
CA ILE A 112 1.41 5.59 8.83
C ILE A 112 -0.10 5.70 8.90
N THR A 113 -0.77 5.77 7.75
CA THR A 113 -2.23 5.66 7.67
C THR A 113 -2.64 4.46 6.82
N PRO A 114 -3.78 3.81 7.12
CA PRO A 114 -4.30 2.76 6.26
C PRO A 114 -4.51 3.28 4.83
N GLY A 115 -4.02 2.53 3.85
CA GLY A 115 -4.27 2.76 2.43
C GLY A 115 -5.43 1.91 1.94
N ALA A 116 -5.93 2.24 0.74
CA ALA A 116 -6.93 1.39 0.09
C ALA A 116 -6.35 0.00 -0.18
N PRO A 117 -7.06 -1.09 0.15
CA PRO A 117 -6.56 -2.44 -0.06
C PRO A 117 -6.38 -2.73 -1.55
N GLY A 118 -5.33 -3.47 -1.88
CA GLY A 118 -5.18 -4.08 -3.19
C GLY A 118 -5.94 -5.40 -3.21
N VAL A 119 -6.78 -5.62 -4.22
CA VAL A 119 -7.43 -6.92 -4.43
C VAL A 119 -7.17 -7.37 -5.86
N THR A 120 -6.66 -8.59 -6.01
CA THR A 120 -6.54 -9.26 -7.30
C THR A 120 -7.46 -10.47 -7.34
N TYR A 121 -8.07 -10.70 -8.50
CA TYR A 121 -8.98 -11.82 -8.75
C TYR A 121 -8.33 -12.75 -9.76
N GLU A 122 -8.22 -14.02 -9.41
CA GLU A 122 -7.66 -15.08 -10.25
C GLU A 122 -8.73 -16.14 -10.46
N THR A 123 -9.01 -16.50 -11.71
CA THR A 123 -9.84 -17.68 -12.00
C THR A 123 -9.04 -18.92 -11.63
N ILE A 124 -9.67 -19.84 -10.92
CA ILE A 124 -9.09 -21.13 -10.57
C ILE A 124 -9.91 -22.23 -11.23
N GLU A 125 -9.26 -23.09 -12.02
CA GLU A 125 -9.89 -24.31 -12.50
C GLU A 125 -10.21 -25.17 -11.28
N GLN A 126 -11.49 -25.49 -11.09
CA GLN A 126 -11.86 -26.53 -10.13
C GLN A 126 -11.27 -27.82 -10.69
N GLY A 127 -10.23 -28.35 -10.02
CA GLY A 127 -9.73 -29.68 -10.35
C GLY A 127 -10.91 -30.66 -10.32
N GLU A 128 -11.09 -31.36 -11.44
CA GLU A 128 -11.95 -32.55 -11.55
C GLU A 128 -11.61 -33.60 -10.48
#